data_AF-A0A258P7L3-F1
#
_entry.id   AF-A0A258P7L3-F1
#
_cell.length_a   1.000
_cell.length_b   1.000
_cell.length_c   1.000
_cell.angle_alpha   90.00
_cell.angle_beta   90.00
_cell.angle_gamma   90.00
#
_symmetry.space_group_name_H-M   'P 1'
#
loop_
_entity.id
_entity.type
_entity.pdbx_description
1 polymer ?
#
loop_
_entity_poly.entity_id
_entity_poly.type
_entity_poly.pdbx_seq_one_letter_code
_entity_poly.pdbx_strand_id
1 'polypeptide(L)'
;MDLPNKTNPALNTEKAKALQAALAQIEKQFGKGTIMKLGAGEVIEDIQVVSTGSLGLDIALGVGGLPRGRVVEIYGPESSGKTTLTLQVIAEMQKLGGTCAFVDAEHALDIQYAQKLGVNLQDLLISQPDTGEQALEIVDSLTRSGAVDLIVVDSVAALTPKAELEGEMGDSLPGLQARLMSQALRKLTAHIKKANCMVIFINQIRMKIGVMFGSPETTTGGNALKFYASVRLDIRRIGSIKKGEEVVGNETRVKVVKNKVASPFKMAEFDILYGEGISRLGEVLDLGVAGHIVEKAGAWYAFNGEKIGQGRDNSREFLKENPELAMEIENKVRESLGIPLIQEAVGNKPEKAEKAEKADKVEKASKVAAA
;
A
#
# COMPACT_ATOMS: atom_id res chain seq x y z
N MET A 1 50.87 18.95 -27.51
CA MET A 1 49.85 19.34 -28.52
C MET A 1 48.53 19.50 -27.78
N ASP A 2 48.32 20.68 -27.22
CA ASP A 2 47.06 21.03 -26.57
C ASP A 2 46.01 21.33 -27.65
N LEU A 3 44.96 20.51 -27.70
CA LEU A 3 43.76 20.81 -28.49
C LEU A 3 42.92 21.82 -27.71
N PRO A 4 42.60 23.01 -28.26
CA PRO A 4 41.72 23.95 -27.59
C PRO A 4 40.27 23.48 -27.71
N ASN A 5 39.67 23.10 -26.59
CA ASN A 5 38.23 22.89 -26.46
C ASN A 5 37.50 24.24 -26.51
N LYS A 6 37.29 24.79 -27.70
CA LYS A 6 36.40 25.94 -27.92
C LYS A 6 34.96 25.44 -28.06
N THR A 7 34.26 25.30 -26.94
CA THR A 7 32.79 25.22 -26.95
C THR A 7 32.25 26.55 -27.46
N ASN A 8 31.83 26.58 -28.72
CA ASN A 8 31.32 27.76 -29.40
C ASN A 8 29.93 28.11 -28.82
N PRO A 9 29.74 29.24 -28.11
CA PRO A 9 28.48 29.57 -27.44
C PRO A 9 27.29 29.69 -28.43
N ALA A 10 27.55 30.09 -29.68
CA ALA A 10 26.53 30.17 -30.73
C ALA A 10 25.91 28.81 -31.12
N LEU A 11 26.70 27.71 -31.09
CA LEU A 11 26.21 26.35 -31.36
C LEU A 11 25.28 25.85 -30.24
N ASN A 12 25.42 26.37 -29.03
CA ASN A 12 24.56 26.05 -27.91
C ASN A 12 23.19 26.75 -28.04
N THR A 13 23.18 27.97 -28.59
CA THR A 13 21.96 28.76 -28.83
C THR A 13 21.08 28.20 -29.94
N GLU A 14 21.66 27.75 -31.05
CA GLU A 14 20.91 27.12 -32.15
C GLU A 14 20.29 25.78 -31.72
N LYS A 15 21.04 24.96 -30.99
CA LYS A 15 20.51 23.72 -30.39
C LYS A 15 19.39 24.00 -29.39
N ALA A 16 19.51 25.06 -28.59
CA ALA A 16 18.47 25.45 -27.63
C ALA A 16 17.19 25.94 -28.31
N LYS A 17 17.29 26.72 -29.40
CA LYS A 17 16.14 27.14 -30.22
C LYS A 17 15.45 25.97 -30.89
N ALA A 18 16.23 25.07 -31.53
CA ALA A 18 15.68 23.87 -32.15
C ALA A 18 14.97 22.96 -31.13
N LEU A 19 15.55 22.83 -29.92
CA LEU A 19 14.93 22.10 -28.82
C LEU A 19 13.62 22.75 -28.38
N GLN A 20 13.57 24.08 -28.20
CA GLN A 20 12.34 24.78 -27.81
C GLN A 20 11.24 24.66 -28.88
N ALA A 21 11.59 24.75 -30.16
CA ALA A 21 10.65 24.57 -31.26
C ALA A 21 10.08 23.14 -31.28
N ALA A 22 10.94 22.13 -31.09
CA ALA A 22 10.52 20.73 -30.99
C ALA A 22 9.60 20.50 -29.78
N LEU A 23 9.95 21.04 -28.61
CA LEU A 23 9.12 20.94 -27.39
C LEU A 23 7.73 21.59 -27.61
N ALA A 24 7.69 22.79 -28.18
CA ALA A 24 6.42 23.49 -28.46
C ALA A 24 5.57 22.74 -29.50
N GLN A 25 6.20 22.11 -30.51
CA GLN A 25 5.50 21.29 -31.48
C GLN A 25 4.91 20.03 -30.83
N ILE A 26 5.66 19.36 -29.96
CA ILE A 26 5.20 18.18 -29.23
C ILE A 26 4.02 18.56 -28.31
N GLU A 27 4.12 19.64 -27.54
CA GLU A 27 3.00 20.10 -26.69
C GLU A 27 1.76 20.48 -27.49
N LYS A 28 1.93 21.12 -28.67
CA LYS A 28 0.80 21.46 -29.55
C LYS A 28 0.11 20.21 -30.12
N GLN A 29 0.87 19.17 -30.44
CA GLN A 29 0.34 17.94 -31.04
C GLN A 29 -0.29 17.00 -30.01
N PHE A 30 0.29 16.90 -28.82
CA PHE A 30 -0.06 15.85 -27.84
C PHE A 30 -0.64 16.40 -26.53
N GLY A 31 -0.67 17.73 -26.36
CA GLY A 31 -1.21 18.40 -25.18
C GLY A 31 -0.12 18.85 -24.19
N LYS A 32 -0.48 19.83 -23.34
CA LYS A 32 0.40 20.34 -22.28
C LYS A 32 0.80 19.22 -21.32
N GLY A 33 2.07 19.21 -20.90
CA GLY A 33 2.60 18.21 -19.96
C GLY A 33 3.08 16.90 -20.59
N THR A 34 3.00 16.74 -21.92
CA THR A 34 3.49 15.54 -22.62
C THR A 34 5.02 15.42 -22.56
N ILE A 35 5.72 16.55 -22.54
CA ILE A 35 7.19 16.60 -22.43
C ILE A 35 7.58 17.76 -21.54
N MET A 36 8.31 17.48 -20.46
CA MET A 36 8.74 18.49 -19.49
C MET A 36 10.19 18.23 -19.10
N LYS A 37 10.91 19.30 -18.75
CA LYS A 37 12.23 19.16 -18.13
C LYS A 37 12.02 18.72 -16.69
N LEU A 38 12.59 17.57 -16.33
CA LEU A 38 12.39 16.91 -15.03
C LEU A 38 12.70 17.80 -13.80
N GLY A 39 13.48 18.87 -13.95
CA GLY A 39 13.83 19.82 -12.88
C GLY A 39 13.34 21.25 -13.09
N ALA A 40 12.51 21.53 -14.09
CA ALA A 40 12.00 22.88 -14.35
C ALA A 40 10.47 22.87 -14.38
N GLY A 41 9.84 23.12 -13.23
CA GLY A 41 8.43 23.53 -13.18
C GLY A 41 7.52 22.78 -12.24
N GLU A 42 7.94 21.65 -11.67
CA GLU A 42 7.20 20.97 -10.60
C GLU A 42 8.16 20.71 -9.44
N VAL A 43 7.76 21.10 -8.23
CA VAL A 43 8.26 20.43 -7.02
C VAL A 43 8.09 18.95 -7.32
N ILE A 44 9.16 18.14 -7.21
CA ILE A 44 9.02 16.69 -7.32
C ILE A 44 7.94 16.32 -6.30
N GLU A 45 6.71 16.10 -6.74
CA GLU A 45 5.63 15.78 -5.81
C GLU A 45 6.05 14.49 -5.13
N ASP A 46 6.14 14.54 -3.81
CA ASP A 46 6.43 13.36 -3.01
C ASP A 46 5.44 12.27 -3.42
N ILE A 47 5.96 11.07 -3.64
CA ILE A 47 5.14 9.94 -4.06
C ILE A 47 4.10 9.72 -2.97
N GLN A 48 2.84 9.96 -3.29
CA GLN A 48 1.75 9.70 -2.35
C GLN A 48 1.70 8.21 -2.05
N VAL A 49 1.67 7.88 -0.77
CA VAL A 49 1.67 6.50 -0.26
C VAL A 49 0.48 6.25 0.65
N VAL A 50 0.14 4.99 0.82
CA VAL A 50 -0.85 4.51 1.79
C VAL A 50 -0.19 3.47 2.69
N SER A 51 -0.42 3.57 4.00
CA SER A 51 0.11 2.59 4.94
C SER A 51 -0.39 1.19 4.60
N THR A 52 0.47 0.20 4.86
CA THR A 52 0.11 -1.22 4.73
C THR A 52 -0.65 -1.76 5.94
N GLY A 53 -0.82 -0.95 6.98
CA GLY A 53 -1.28 -1.40 8.30
C GLY A 53 -0.16 -2.03 9.14
N SER A 54 0.99 -2.36 8.52
CA SER A 54 2.20 -2.84 9.20
C SER A 54 3.28 -1.76 9.22
N LEU A 55 3.73 -1.37 10.42
CA LEU A 55 4.78 -0.37 10.58
C LEU A 55 6.11 -0.87 10.00
N GLY A 56 6.47 -2.12 10.28
CA GLY A 56 7.69 -2.74 9.77
C GLY A 56 7.69 -2.82 8.25
N LEU A 57 6.56 -3.12 7.63
CA LEU A 57 6.44 -3.19 6.18
C LEU A 57 6.50 -1.79 5.54
N ASP A 58 5.88 -0.79 6.15
CA ASP A 58 5.99 0.61 5.70
C ASP A 58 7.45 1.11 5.72
N ILE A 59 8.21 0.75 6.77
CA ILE A 59 9.66 1.00 6.87
C ILE A 59 10.42 0.23 5.78
N ALA A 60 10.11 -1.05 5.58
CA ALA A 60 10.76 -1.90 4.58
C ALA A 60 10.51 -1.40 3.15
N LEU A 61 9.36 -0.78 2.89
CA LEU A 61 9.04 -0.14 1.61
C LEU A 61 9.85 1.14 1.37
N GLY A 62 10.36 1.77 2.43
CA GLY A 62 11.29 2.91 2.39
C GLY A 62 10.65 4.26 2.07
N VAL A 63 9.43 4.26 1.55
CA VAL A 63 8.60 5.47 1.32
C VAL A 63 7.45 5.57 2.32
N GLY A 64 7.37 4.68 3.31
CA GLY A 64 6.35 4.71 4.36
C GLY A 64 5.00 4.10 3.96
N GLY A 65 4.93 3.35 2.87
CA GLY A 65 3.71 2.67 2.43
C GLY A 65 3.72 2.27 0.96
N LEU A 66 2.58 1.83 0.46
CA LEU A 66 2.39 1.46 -0.95
C LEU A 66 2.13 2.72 -1.80
N PRO A 67 2.77 2.86 -2.98
CA PRO A 67 2.65 4.06 -3.80
C PRO A 67 1.32 4.12 -4.57
N ARG A 68 0.62 5.26 -4.48
CA ARG A 68 -0.58 5.55 -5.28
C ARG A 68 -0.25 5.72 -6.77
N GLY A 69 -1.24 5.51 -7.63
CA GLY A 69 -1.07 5.61 -9.07
C GLY A 69 -0.13 4.54 -9.66
N ARG A 70 0.04 3.41 -8.98
CA ARG A 70 0.93 2.31 -9.38
C ARG A 70 0.26 0.95 -9.23
N VAL A 71 0.81 -0.03 -9.93
CA VAL A 71 0.48 -1.45 -9.79
C VAL A 71 1.35 -2.06 -8.69
N VAL A 72 0.74 -2.82 -7.79
CA VAL A 72 1.38 -3.62 -6.74
C VAL A 72 0.99 -5.08 -6.94
N GLU A 73 1.94 -6.01 -6.75
CA GLU A 73 1.64 -7.45 -6.70
C GLU A 73 1.96 -7.98 -5.31
N ILE A 74 1.01 -8.68 -4.69
CA ILE A 74 1.20 -9.38 -3.42
C ILE A 74 1.00 -10.86 -3.70
N TYR A 75 2.06 -11.65 -3.51
CA TYR A 75 2.02 -13.08 -3.79
C TYR A 75 2.64 -13.89 -2.66
N GLY A 76 2.25 -15.16 -2.58
CA GLY A 76 2.65 -16.02 -1.47
C GLY A 76 1.88 -17.33 -1.44
N PRO A 77 2.27 -18.26 -0.55
CA PRO A 77 1.53 -19.49 -0.31
C PRO A 77 0.07 -19.25 0.08
N GLU A 78 -0.73 -20.30 0.07
CA GLU A 78 -2.06 -20.29 0.69
C GLU A 78 -1.95 -19.96 2.18
N SER A 79 -2.98 -19.31 2.73
CA SER A 79 -3.04 -18.91 4.15
C SER A 79 -1.85 -18.08 4.65
N SER A 80 -1.08 -17.45 3.75
CA SER A 80 0.06 -16.61 4.15
C SER A 80 -0.34 -15.20 4.62
N GLY A 81 -1.60 -14.81 4.46
CA GLY A 81 -2.10 -13.49 4.85
C GLY A 81 -2.21 -12.47 3.71
N LYS A 82 -2.16 -12.90 2.43
CA LYS A 82 -2.31 -12.01 1.26
C LYS A 82 -3.56 -11.12 1.35
N THR A 83 -4.73 -11.76 1.43
CA THR A 83 -6.02 -11.06 1.52
C THR A 83 -6.11 -10.23 2.80
N THR A 84 -5.62 -10.72 3.94
CA THR A 84 -5.56 -9.94 5.20
C THR A 84 -4.74 -8.66 5.05
N LEU A 85 -3.53 -8.73 4.49
CA LEU A 85 -2.69 -7.56 4.24
C LEU A 85 -3.40 -6.57 3.32
N THR A 86 -4.06 -7.07 2.28
CA THR A 86 -4.79 -6.22 1.34
C THR A 86 -6.02 -5.55 1.96
N LEU A 87 -6.77 -6.25 2.81
CA LEU A 87 -7.89 -5.66 3.56
C LEU A 87 -7.42 -4.59 4.55
N GLN A 88 -6.24 -4.77 5.16
CA GLN A 88 -5.63 -3.74 6.01
C GLN A 88 -5.24 -2.49 5.19
N VAL A 89 -4.68 -2.66 3.99
CA VAL A 89 -4.42 -1.51 3.09
C VAL A 89 -5.72 -0.80 2.69
N ILE A 90 -6.81 -1.54 2.46
CA ILE A 90 -8.13 -0.96 2.21
C ILE A 90 -8.58 -0.12 3.41
N ALA A 91 -8.50 -0.67 4.63
CA ALA A 91 -8.88 0.05 5.83
C ALA A 91 -8.05 1.34 6.01
N GLU A 92 -6.73 1.29 5.75
CA GLU A 92 -5.85 2.47 5.78
C GLU A 92 -6.21 3.49 4.69
N MET A 93 -6.55 3.07 3.47
CA MET A 93 -7.01 3.99 2.41
C MET A 93 -8.34 4.67 2.79
N GLN A 94 -9.28 3.91 3.36
CA GLN A 94 -10.58 4.45 3.78
C GLN A 94 -10.43 5.45 4.94
N LYS A 95 -9.48 5.25 5.85
CA LYS A 95 -9.15 6.25 6.91
C LYS A 95 -8.68 7.58 6.32
N LEU A 96 -8.07 7.56 5.13
CA LEU A 96 -7.68 8.77 4.39
C LEU A 96 -8.87 9.38 3.59
N GLY A 97 -10.06 8.82 3.71
CA GLY A 97 -11.25 9.22 2.93
C GLY A 97 -11.26 8.70 1.50
N GLY A 98 -10.39 7.74 1.15
CA GLY A 98 -10.30 7.18 -0.19
C GLY A 98 -11.37 6.14 -0.48
N THR A 99 -11.85 6.12 -1.72
CA THR A 99 -12.81 5.13 -2.22
C THR A 99 -12.08 3.86 -2.66
N CYS A 100 -12.56 2.70 -2.21
CA CYS A 100 -11.93 1.41 -2.47
C CYS A 100 -12.86 0.49 -3.26
N ALA A 101 -12.28 -0.35 -4.11
CA ALA A 101 -12.98 -1.43 -4.80
C ALA A 101 -12.26 -2.77 -4.63
N PHE A 102 -13.03 -3.85 -4.53
CA PHE A 102 -12.56 -5.22 -4.42
C PHE A 102 -13.18 -6.06 -5.53
N VAL A 103 -12.34 -6.58 -6.43
CA VAL A 103 -12.70 -7.51 -7.49
C VAL A 103 -12.37 -8.92 -7.00
N ASP A 104 -13.39 -9.59 -6.48
CA ASP A 104 -13.33 -10.93 -5.90
C ASP A 104 -13.59 -11.99 -6.98
N ALA A 105 -12.54 -12.32 -7.72
CA ALA A 105 -12.55 -13.39 -8.71
C ALA A 105 -12.45 -14.79 -8.06
N GLU A 106 -11.97 -14.89 -6.82
CA GLU A 106 -11.97 -16.16 -6.07
C GLU A 106 -13.32 -16.49 -5.41
N HIS A 107 -14.26 -15.54 -5.37
CA HIS A 107 -15.56 -15.65 -4.68
C HIS A 107 -15.42 -16.07 -3.21
N ALA A 108 -14.35 -15.62 -2.55
CA ALA A 108 -13.91 -16.11 -1.24
C ALA A 108 -13.80 -15.00 -0.18
N LEU A 109 -14.24 -13.78 -0.49
CA LEU A 109 -14.15 -12.67 0.46
C LEU A 109 -15.12 -12.86 1.64
N ASP A 110 -14.56 -13.01 2.85
CA ASP A 110 -15.32 -12.98 4.09
C ASP A 110 -15.61 -11.53 4.54
N ILE A 111 -16.86 -11.12 4.38
CA ILE A 111 -17.35 -9.78 4.73
C ILE A 111 -17.23 -9.50 6.24
N GLN A 112 -17.52 -10.49 7.10
CA GLN A 112 -17.43 -10.30 8.55
C GLN A 112 -15.99 -10.14 8.99
N TYR A 113 -15.08 -10.90 8.39
CA TYR A 113 -13.66 -10.76 8.64
C TYR A 113 -13.14 -9.39 8.18
N ALA A 114 -13.50 -8.94 6.97
CA ALA A 114 -13.14 -7.62 6.47
C ALA A 114 -13.59 -6.48 7.44
N GLN A 115 -14.82 -6.56 7.95
CA GLN A 115 -15.32 -5.59 8.93
C GLN A 115 -14.49 -5.57 10.22
N LYS A 116 -14.11 -6.75 10.74
CA LYS A 116 -13.25 -6.86 11.93
C LYS A 116 -11.86 -6.26 11.70
N LEU A 117 -11.36 -6.30 10.47
CA LEU A 117 -10.10 -5.66 10.09
C LEU A 117 -10.22 -4.13 9.92
N GLY A 118 -11.38 -3.54 10.19
CA GLY A 118 -11.61 -2.10 10.12
C GLY A 118 -11.99 -1.59 8.74
N VAL A 119 -12.34 -2.49 7.80
CA VAL A 119 -12.87 -2.10 6.50
C VAL A 119 -14.29 -1.57 6.67
N ASN A 120 -14.53 -0.35 6.16
CA ASN A 120 -15.86 0.21 6.06
C ASN A 120 -16.59 -0.43 4.86
N LEU A 121 -17.46 -1.39 5.16
CA LEU A 121 -18.19 -2.16 4.16
C LEU A 121 -19.24 -1.35 3.39
N GLN A 122 -19.75 -0.25 3.96
CA GLN A 122 -20.78 0.56 3.30
C GLN A 122 -20.22 1.30 2.08
N ASP A 123 -18.94 1.68 2.14
CA ASP A 123 -18.25 2.44 1.12
C ASP A 123 -17.26 1.59 0.30
N LEU A 124 -17.29 0.26 0.48
CA LEU A 124 -16.48 -0.66 -0.32
C LEU A 124 -17.26 -1.15 -1.54
N LEU A 125 -16.76 -0.83 -2.73
CA LEU A 125 -17.30 -1.39 -3.98
C LEU A 125 -16.85 -2.84 -4.12
N ILE A 126 -17.77 -3.77 -4.34
CA ILE A 126 -17.45 -5.19 -4.56
C ILE A 126 -17.92 -5.60 -5.95
N SER A 127 -17.09 -6.38 -6.64
CA SER A 127 -17.44 -7.01 -7.90
C SER A 127 -17.00 -8.47 -7.90
N GLN A 128 -17.89 -9.33 -8.38
CA GLN A 128 -17.67 -10.77 -8.53
C GLN A 128 -17.83 -11.11 -10.02
N PRO A 129 -16.77 -10.99 -10.81
CA PRO A 129 -16.82 -11.17 -12.26
C PRO A 129 -16.87 -12.66 -12.63
N ASP A 130 -17.55 -12.96 -13.74
CA ASP A 130 -17.65 -14.30 -14.33
C ASP A 130 -16.39 -14.70 -15.12
N THR A 131 -15.66 -13.72 -15.66
CA THR A 131 -14.50 -13.94 -16.55
C THR A 131 -13.33 -13.01 -16.23
N GLY A 132 -12.11 -13.43 -16.60
CA GLY A 132 -10.91 -12.62 -16.46
C GLY A 132 -10.95 -11.33 -17.29
N GLU A 133 -11.52 -11.37 -18.50
CA GLU A 133 -11.73 -10.18 -19.33
C GLU A 133 -12.62 -9.17 -18.62
N GLN A 134 -13.79 -9.61 -18.14
CA GLN A 134 -14.76 -8.76 -17.44
C GLN A 134 -14.14 -8.13 -16.19
N ALA A 135 -13.41 -8.92 -15.39
CA ALA A 135 -12.71 -8.43 -14.21
C ALA A 135 -11.76 -7.26 -14.56
N LEU A 136 -10.94 -7.42 -15.61
CA LEU A 136 -9.96 -6.42 -16.03
C LEU A 136 -10.61 -5.20 -16.70
N GLU A 137 -11.75 -5.36 -17.38
CA GLU A 137 -12.56 -4.27 -17.92
C GLU A 137 -13.23 -3.43 -16.80
N ILE A 138 -13.66 -4.08 -15.72
CA ILE A 138 -14.16 -3.40 -14.52
C ILE A 138 -13.05 -2.56 -13.90
N VAL A 139 -11.85 -3.13 -13.71
CA VAL A 139 -10.68 -2.38 -13.22
C VAL A 139 -10.36 -1.19 -14.12
N ASP A 140 -10.40 -1.35 -15.45
CA ASP A 140 -10.14 -0.27 -16.41
C ASP A 140 -11.21 0.83 -16.34
N SER A 141 -12.48 0.46 -16.18
CA SER A 141 -13.59 1.40 -16.07
C SER A 141 -13.53 2.20 -14.76
N LEU A 142 -13.27 1.52 -13.64
CA LEU A 142 -13.11 2.16 -12.33
C LEU A 142 -11.91 3.11 -12.31
N THR A 143 -10.75 2.69 -12.83
CA THR A 143 -9.57 3.58 -12.92
C THR A 143 -9.83 4.78 -13.83
N ARG A 144 -10.49 4.60 -14.97
CA ARG A 144 -10.80 5.68 -15.91
C ARG A 144 -11.79 6.71 -15.34
N SER A 145 -12.68 6.28 -14.45
CA SER A 145 -13.63 7.19 -13.78
C SER A 145 -12.92 8.25 -12.93
N GLY A 146 -11.72 7.96 -12.43
CA GLY A 146 -10.99 8.82 -11.50
C GLY A 146 -11.60 8.89 -10.09
N ALA A 147 -12.66 8.12 -9.81
CA ALA A 147 -13.40 8.16 -8.56
C ALA A 147 -12.93 7.11 -7.53
N VAL A 148 -12.04 6.19 -7.90
CA VAL A 148 -11.55 5.12 -7.03
C VAL A 148 -10.07 5.29 -6.75
N ASP A 149 -9.69 5.28 -5.48
CA ASP A 149 -8.31 5.51 -5.03
C ASP A 149 -7.52 4.20 -4.91
N LEU A 150 -8.19 3.09 -4.60
CA LEU A 150 -7.59 1.76 -4.47
C LEU A 150 -8.49 0.68 -5.07
N ILE A 151 -7.92 -0.18 -5.92
CA ILE A 151 -8.59 -1.37 -6.44
C ILE A 151 -7.77 -2.61 -6.10
N VAL A 152 -8.44 -3.63 -5.59
CA VAL A 152 -7.86 -4.94 -5.30
C VAL A 152 -8.43 -5.96 -6.26
N VAL A 153 -7.58 -6.84 -6.80
CA VAL A 153 -7.98 -7.99 -7.61
C VAL A 153 -7.54 -9.27 -6.91
N ASP A 154 -8.50 -10.03 -6.38
CA ASP A 154 -8.28 -11.30 -5.67
C ASP A 154 -8.93 -12.45 -6.44
N SER A 155 -8.19 -13.24 -7.24
CA SER A 155 -6.76 -13.17 -7.51
C SER A 155 -6.47 -13.34 -9.00
N VAL A 156 -5.22 -13.05 -9.41
CA VAL A 156 -4.76 -13.24 -10.79
C VAL A 156 -4.95 -14.68 -11.25
N ALA A 157 -4.80 -15.66 -10.35
CA ALA A 157 -4.97 -17.07 -10.69
C ALA A 157 -6.40 -17.40 -11.12
N ALA A 158 -7.39 -16.68 -10.57
CA ALA A 158 -8.81 -16.86 -10.87
C ALA A 158 -9.31 -15.99 -12.04
N LEU A 159 -8.44 -15.20 -12.69
CA LEU A 159 -8.77 -14.46 -13.90
C LEU A 159 -8.81 -15.40 -15.11
N THR A 160 -9.79 -16.30 -15.13
CA THR A 160 -9.95 -17.32 -16.16
C THR A 160 -10.51 -16.69 -17.43
N PRO A 161 -9.81 -16.79 -18.57
CA PRO A 161 -10.30 -16.24 -19.83
C PRO A 161 -11.62 -16.89 -20.25
N LYS A 162 -12.50 -16.12 -20.89
CA LYS A 162 -13.82 -16.60 -21.35
C LYS A 162 -13.73 -17.90 -22.17
N ALA A 163 -12.78 -17.98 -23.10
CA ALA A 163 -12.61 -19.17 -23.96
C ALA A 163 -12.18 -20.43 -23.18
N GLU A 164 -11.56 -20.27 -22.01
CA GLU A 164 -11.22 -21.39 -21.13
C GLU A 164 -12.45 -21.86 -20.32
N LEU A 165 -13.34 -20.94 -19.94
CA LEU A 165 -14.59 -21.27 -19.24
C LEU A 165 -15.64 -21.92 -20.16
N GLU A 166 -15.70 -21.51 -21.42
CA GLU A 166 -16.62 -22.08 -22.43
C GLU A 166 -16.09 -23.37 -23.06
N GLY A 167 -14.80 -23.67 -22.89
CA GLY A 167 -14.15 -24.87 -23.41
C GLY A 167 -14.41 -26.13 -22.56
N GLU A 168 -13.94 -27.28 -23.05
CA GLU A 168 -14.03 -28.54 -22.32
C GLU A 168 -12.81 -28.76 -21.42
N MET A 169 -12.99 -29.51 -20.32
CA MET A 169 -11.88 -29.89 -19.45
C MET A 169 -10.86 -30.72 -20.23
N GLY A 170 -9.65 -30.20 -20.37
CA GLY A 170 -8.57 -30.83 -21.14
C GLY A 170 -8.21 -30.10 -22.43
N ASP A 171 -8.99 -29.08 -22.81
CA ASP A 171 -8.65 -28.22 -23.95
C ASP A 171 -7.32 -27.49 -23.71
N SER A 172 -6.44 -27.57 -24.70
CA SER A 172 -5.11 -26.97 -24.63
C SER A 172 -5.12 -25.54 -25.16
N LEU A 173 -5.23 -24.55 -24.26
CA LEU A 173 -5.18 -23.12 -24.57
C LEU A 173 -3.93 -22.44 -23.95
N PRO A 174 -2.71 -22.79 -24.40
CA PRO A 174 -1.48 -22.40 -23.70
C PRO A 174 -1.27 -20.88 -23.70
N GLY A 175 -1.10 -20.32 -22.51
CA GLY A 175 -0.70 -18.92 -22.31
C GLY A 175 -1.81 -17.89 -22.55
N LEU A 176 -3.08 -18.31 -22.65
CA LEU A 176 -4.21 -17.40 -22.87
C LEU A 176 -4.30 -16.34 -21.76
N GLN A 177 -4.26 -16.76 -20.49
CA GLN A 177 -4.25 -15.85 -19.34
C GLN A 177 -3.05 -14.87 -19.36
N ALA A 178 -1.85 -15.34 -19.77
CA ALA A 178 -0.68 -14.48 -19.85
C ALA A 178 -0.81 -13.39 -20.93
N ARG A 179 -1.45 -13.71 -22.06
CA ARG A 179 -1.74 -12.74 -23.13
C ARG A 179 -2.79 -11.73 -22.68
N LEU A 180 -3.85 -12.19 -22.01
CA LEU A 180 -4.88 -11.32 -21.42
C LEU A 180 -4.26 -10.31 -20.45
N MET A 181 -3.46 -10.78 -19.48
CA MET A 181 -2.76 -9.91 -18.52
C MET A 181 -1.84 -8.91 -19.20
N SER A 182 -1.10 -9.34 -20.23
CA SER A 182 -0.20 -8.45 -21.00
C SER A 182 -0.95 -7.34 -21.72
N GLN A 183 -2.11 -7.65 -22.29
CA GLN A 183 -2.95 -6.68 -23.00
C GLN A 183 -3.61 -5.71 -22.02
N ALA A 184 -4.16 -6.22 -20.92
CA ALA A 184 -4.84 -5.42 -19.91
C ALA A 184 -3.87 -4.44 -19.22
N LEU A 185 -2.73 -4.92 -18.71
CA LEU A 185 -1.76 -4.07 -18.01
C LEU A 185 -1.19 -2.96 -18.91
N ARG A 186 -1.02 -3.23 -20.21
CA ARG A 186 -0.58 -2.22 -21.18
C ARG A 186 -1.56 -1.04 -21.28
N LYS A 187 -2.87 -1.31 -21.17
CA LYS A 187 -3.91 -0.27 -21.16
C LYS A 187 -4.04 0.39 -19.79
N LEU A 188 -4.12 -0.43 -18.73
CA LEU A 188 -4.39 0.00 -17.36
C LEU A 188 -3.36 0.97 -16.81
N THR A 189 -2.07 0.73 -17.03
CA THR A 189 -1.00 1.51 -16.38
C THR A 189 -1.06 3.02 -16.65
N ALA A 190 -1.50 3.44 -17.85
CA ALA A 190 -1.69 4.85 -18.16
C ALA A 190 -2.86 5.46 -17.37
N HIS A 191 -3.99 4.75 -17.28
CA HIS A 191 -5.17 5.20 -16.52
C HIS A 191 -4.90 5.23 -15.03
N ILE A 192 -4.26 4.18 -14.49
CA ILE A 192 -3.83 4.06 -13.09
C ILE A 192 -3.02 5.30 -12.67
N LYS A 193 -2.01 5.69 -13.47
CA LYS A 193 -1.17 6.84 -13.16
C LYS A 193 -1.96 8.16 -13.25
N LYS A 194 -2.79 8.33 -14.29
CA LYS A 194 -3.59 9.55 -14.49
C LYS A 194 -4.64 9.75 -13.39
N ALA A 195 -5.27 8.68 -12.94
CA ALA A 195 -6.27 8.70 -11.88
C ALA A 195 -5.66 8.69 -10.47
N ASN A 196 -4.33 8.52 -10.35
CA ASN A 196 -3.65 8.32 -9.09
C ASN A 196 -4.27 7.20 -8.21
N CYS A 197 -4.77 6.16 -8.90
CA CYS A 197 -5.40 4.99 -8.30
C CYS A 197 -4.33 3.91 -8.07
N MET A 198 -4.28 3.32 -6.88
CA MET A 198 -3.46 2.15 -6.61
C MET A 198 -4.19 0.89 -7.07
N VAL A 199 -3.51 -0.03 -7.76
CA VAL A 199 -4.10 -1.33 -8.12
C VAL A 199 -3.24 -2.45 -7.55
N ILE A 200 -3.81 -3.22 -6.64
CA ILE A 200 -3.18 -4.38 -6.00
C ILE A 200 -3.71 -5.65 -6.66
N PHE A 201 -2.79 -6.47 -7.18
CA PHE A 201 -3.07 -7.82 -7.62
C PHE A 201 -2.60 -8.82 -6.57
N ILE A 202 -3.54 -9.61 -6.04
CA ILE A 202 -3.20 -10.79 -5.26
C ILE A 202 -2.88 -11.93 -6.22
N ASN A 203 -1.82 -12.69 -5.91
CA ASN A 203 -1.37 -13.77 -6.76
C ASN A 203 -0.93 -14.98 -5.95
N GLN A 204 -0.99 -16.15 -6.57
CA GLN A 204 -0.62 -17.42 -5.97
C GLN A 204 0.74 -17.88 -6.49
N ILE A 205 1.43 -18.70 -5.70
CA ILE A 205 2.65 -19.38 -6.14
C ILE A 205 2.27 -20.64 -6.93
N ARG A 206 3.02 -20.89 -8.00
CA ARG A 206 3.05 -22.14 -8.77
C ARG A 206 4.50 -22.59 -8.95
N MET A 207 4.72 -23.85 -9.24
CA MET A 207 6.05 -24.38 -9.53
C MET A 207 6.25 -24.54 -11.04
N LYS A 208 7.39 -24.10 -11.56
CA LYS A 208 7.83 -24.40 -12.93
C LYS A 208 8.48 -25.78 -12.95
N ILE A 209 7.91 -26.68 -13.75
CA ILE A 209 8.47 -28.01 -13.99
C ILE A 209 9.78 -27.86 -14.78
N GLY A 210 10.80 -28.65 -14.44
CA GLY A 210 12.06 -28.72 -15.20
C GLY A 210 13.13 -27.70 -14.82
N VAL A 211 12.97 -26.95 -13.73
CA VAL A 211 14.03 -26.05 -13.22
C VAL A 211 15.03 -26.85 -12.39
N MET A 212 16.25 -27.02 -12.91
CA MET A 212 17.35 -27.72 -12.23
C MET A 212 18.24 -26.81 -11.35
N PHE A 213 18.16 -25.49 -11.53
CA PHE A 213 18.97 -24.52 -10.78
C PHE A 213 18.15 -23.26 -10.44
N GLY A 214 18.27 -22.77 -9.21
CA GLY A 214 17.51 -21.63 -8.70
C GLY A 214 16.16 -22.00 -8.10
N SER A 215 15.30 -21.00 -7.85
CA SER A 215 13.95 -21.24 -7.31
C SER A 215 12.98 -21.67 -8.43
N PRO A 216 12.23 -22.76 -8.25
CA PRO A 216 11.19 -23.19 -9.19
C PRO A 216 9.91 -22.36 -9.07
N GLU A 217 9.78 -21.49 -8.06
CA GLU A 217 8.56 -20.72 -7.82
C GLU A 217 8.30 -19.67 -8.90
N THR A 218 7.04 -19.54 -9.30
CA THR A 218 6.54 -18.51 -10.20
C THR A 218 5.14 -18.06 -9.78
N THR A 219 4.68 -16.95 -10.33
CA THR A 219 3.30 -16.45 -10.18
C THR A 219 2.49 -16.71 -11.45
N THR A 220 1.16 -16.73 -11.34
CA THR A 220 0.24 -16.92 -12.48
C THR A 220 0.10 -15.64 -13.32
N GLY A 221 -0.55 -15.72 -14.49
CA GLY A 221 -0.71 -14.56 -15.38
C GLY A 221 0.52 -14.17 -16.20
N GLY A 222 1.53 -15.05 -16.29
CA GLY A 222 2.75 -14.83 -17.06
C GLY A 222 3.71 -13.82 -16.42
N ASN A 223 4.54 -13.16 -17.25
CA ASN A 223 5.57 -12.24 -16.75
C ASN A 223 5.14 -10.76 -16.75
N ALA A 224 4.02 -10.40 -17.39
CA ALA A 224 3.63 -9.01 -17.56
C ALA A 224 3.50 -8.26 -16.22
N LEU A 225 2.78 -8.86 -15.26
CA LEU A 225 2.58 -8.26 -13.94
C LEU A 225 3.93 -8.00 -13.24
N LYS A 226 4.89 -8.92 -13.36
CA LYS A 226 6.24 -8.76 -12.79
C LYS A 226 6.95 -7.53 -13.31
N PHE A 227 6.74 -7.11 -14.57
CA PHE A 227 7.35 -5.93 -15.16
C PHE A 227 6.59 -4.63 -14.83
N TYR A 228 5.26 -4.68 -14.91
CA TYR A 228 4.39 -3.52 -14.69
C TYR A 228 4.28 -3.14 -13.21
N ALA A 229 4.31 -4.11 -12.28
CA ALA A 229 4.31 -3.84 -10.85
C ALA A 229 5.48 -2.92 -10.45
N SER A 230 5.17 -1.87 -9.70
CA SER A 230 6.18 -0.99 -9.07
C SER A 230 6.70 -1.59 -7.78
N VAL A 231 5.83 -2.25 -7.03
CA VAL A 231 6.16 -2.98 -5.81
C VAL A 231 5.71 -4.42 -5.96
N ARG A 232 6.54 -5.38 -5.55
CA ARG A 232 6.16 -6.79 -5.45
C ARG A 232 6.51 -7.28 -4.05
N LEU A 233 5.54 -7.90 -3.39
CA LEU A 233 5.65 -8.42 -2.03
C LEU A 233 5.52 -9.95 -2.04
N ASP A 234 6.49 -10.63 -1.45
CA ASP A 234 6.46 -12.06 -1.16
C ASP A 234 6.09 -12.25 0.31
N ILE A 235 4.85 -12.65 0.58
CA ILE A 235 4.31 -12.82 1.94
C ILE A 235 4.22 -14.30 2.31
N ARG A 236 4.78 -14.67 3.46
CA ARG A 236 4.85 -16.04 3.95
C ARG A 236 4.52 -16.12 5.42
N ARG A 237 3.77 -17.16 5.80
CA ARG A 237 3.68 -17.60 7.20
C ARG A 237 4.99 -18.31 7.56
N ILE A 238 5.64 -17.87 8.63
CA ILE A 238 6.90 -18.45 9.13
C ILE A 238 6.71 -19.21 10.45
N GLY A 239 5.62 -18.92 11.18
CA GLY A 239 5.36 -19.51 12.49
C GLY A 239 3.88 -19.48 12.85
N SER A 240 3.59 -19.92 14.08
CA SER A 240 2.24 -19.88 14.66
C SER A 240 2.31 -19.24 16.03
N ILE A 241 1.37 -18.36 16.33
CA ILE A 241 1.25 -17.69 17.62
C ILE A 241 0.27 -18.51 18.45
N LYS A 242 0.66 -18.87 19.67
CA LYS A 242 -0.14 -19.73 20.55
C LYS A 242 -0.43 -19.05 21.88
N LYS A 243 -1.65 -19.23 22.38
CA LYS A 243 -2.05 -18.90 23.75
C LYS A 243 -2.44 -20.21 24.46
N GLY A 244 -1.51 -20.76 25.23
CA GLY A 244 -1.63 -22.13 25.72
C GLY A 244 -1.53 -23.14 24.56
N GLU A 245 -2.57 -23.97 24.38
CA GLU A 245 -2.63 -24.94 23.28
C GLU A 245 -3.28 -24.39 22.00
N GLU A 246 -4.02 -23.29 22.10
CA GLU A 246 -4.77 -22.70 20.98
C GLU A 246 -3.87 -21.85 20.08
N VAL A 247 -4.01 -22.00 18.76
CA VAL A 247 -3.33 -21.15 17.77
C VAL A 247 -4.20 -19.91 17.50
N VAL A 248 -3.70 -18.75 17.93
CA VAL A 248 -4.43 -17.47 17.88
C VAL A 248 -3.99 -16.57 16.73
N GLY A 249 -2.95 -16.95 15.99
CA GLY A 249 -2.47 -16.19 14.85
C GLY A 249 -1.26 -16.80 14.16
N ASN A 250 -0.73 -16.05 13.19
CA ASN A 250 0.41 -16.43 12.37
C ASN A 250 1.52 -15.40 12.47
N GLU A 251 2.73 -15.88 12.71
CA GLU A 251 3.93 -15.09 12.50
C GLU A 251 4.20 -15.03 11.00
N THR A 252 4.33 -13.82 10.47
CA THR A 252 4.32 -13.54 9.04
C THR A 252 5.54 -12.73 8.63
N ARG A 253 6.17 -13.12 7.53
CA ARG A 253 7.28 -12.40 6.91
C ARG A 253 6.87 -11.91 5.54
N VAL A 254 7.14 -10.64 5.27
CA VAL A 254 6.95 -10.03 3.95
C VAL A 254 8.29 -9.53 3.42
N LYS A 255 8.67 -9.99 2.22
CA LYS A 255 9.86 -9.52 1.51
C LYS A 255 9.48 -8.62 0.34
N VAL A 256 10.11 -7.45 0.27
CA VAL A 256 9.95 -6.53 -0.86
C VAL A 256 10.84 -7.00 -2.02
N VAL A 257 10.36 -7.93 -2.84
CA VAL A 257 11.16 -8.54 -3.92
C VAL A 257 11.35 -7.62 -5.13
N LYS A 258 10.54 -6.57 -5.24
CA LYS A 258 10.72 -5.50 -6.24
C LYS A 258 10.23 -4.18 -5.64
N ASN A 259 11.01 -3.12 -5.86
CA ASN A 259 10.65 -1.77 -5.46
C ASN A 259 11.19 -0.78 -6.50
N LYS A 260 10.30 0.03 -7.10
CA LYS A 260 10.66 1.10 -8.06
C LYS A 260 10.64 2.50 -7.41
N VAL A 261 10.31 2.59 -6.13
CA VAL A 261 10.16 3.87 -5.41
C VAL A 261 11.16 4.01 -4.25
N ALA A 262 11.76 2.90 -3.80
CA ALA A 262 12.86 2.87 -2.85
C ALA A 262 13.75 1.63 -3.06
N SER A 263 14.73 1.42 -2.18
CA SER A 263 15.58 0.23 -2.20
C SER A 263 14.77 -1.07 -2.02
N PRO A 264 14.94 -2.08 -2.90
CA PRO A 264 14.29 -3.37 -2.76
C PRO A 264 14.99 -4.29 -1.73
N PHE A 265 14.43 -5.48 -1.54
CA PHE A 265 14.95 -6.63 -0.79
C PHE A 265 14.96 -6.51 0.74
N LYS A 266 14.49 -5.40 1.28
CA LYS A 266 14.14 -5.32 2.71
C LYS A 266 12.99 -6.28 3.03
N MET A 267 12.92 -6.66 4.30
CA MET A 267 11.92 -7.57 4.83
C MET A 267 11.30 -6.97 6.09
N ALA A 268 10.06 -7.33 6.35
CA ALA A 268 9.35 -7.05 7.58
C ALA A 268 8.80 -8.35 8.16
N GLU A 269 8.84 -8.46 9.47
CA GLU A 269 8.25 -9.56 10.23
C GLU A 269 7.24 -8.97 11.19
N PHE A 270 6.05 -9.54 11.20
CA PHE A 270 4.94 -9.09 12.03
C PHE A 270 3.94 -10.22 12.23
N ASP A 271 3.05 -10.01 13.20
CA ASP A 271 2.03 -10.97 13.52
C ASP A 271 0.71 -10.63 12.86
N ILE A 272 0.01 -11.66 12.39
CA ILE A 272 -1.38 -11.60 11.98
C ILE A 272 -2.19 -12.39 13.01
N LEU A 273 -2.96 -11.68 13.83
CA LEU A 273 -3.87 -12.25 14.82
C LEU A 273 -5.23 -12.54 14.16
N TYR A 274 -5.79 -13.72 14.44
CA TYR A 274 -7.08 -14.10 13.87
C TYR A 274 -8.20 -13.21 14.43
N GLY A 275 -9.00 -12.62 13.54
CA GLY A 275 -10.07 -11.69 13.91
C GLY A 275 -9.63 -10.26 14.25
N GLU A 276 -8.33 -9.98 14.36
CA GLU A 276 -7.81 -8.62 14.61
C GLU A 276 -6.95 -8.08 13.46
N GLY A 277 -6.29 -8.97 12.70
CA GLY A 277 -5.42 -8.60 11.58
C GLY A 277 -3.97 -8.37 12.00
N ILE A 278 -3.31 -7.43 11.33
CA ILE A 278 -1.89 -7.12 11.57
C ILE A 278 -1.73 -6.49 12.95
N SER A 279 -0.83 -7.04 13.77
CA SER A 279 -0.55 -6.54 15.11
C SER A 279 0.46 -5.38 15.08
N ARG A 280 -0.01 -4.20 14.67
CA ARG A 280 0.84 -2.99 14.61
C ARG A 280 1.48 -2.64 15.95
N LEU A 281 0.76 -2.79 17.05
CA LEU A 281 1.29 -2.56 18.40
C LEU A 281 2.38 -3.56 18.77
N GLY A 282 2.29 -4.79 18.29
CA GLY A 282 3.37 -5.78 18.42
C GLY A 282 4.64 -5.30 17.71
N GLU A 283 4.51 -4.79 16.49
CA GLU A 283 5.64 -4.23 15.74
C GLU A 283 6.25 -3.00 16.42
N VAL A 284 5.42 -2.10 16.98
CA VAL A 284 5.90 -0.93 17.72
C VAL A 284 6.76 -1.36 18.92
N LEU A 285 6.36 -2.40 19.65
CA LEU A 285 7.14 -2.96 20.75
C LEU A 285 8.45 -3.57 20.24
N ASP A 286 8.39 -4.42 19.22
CA ASP A 286 9.56 -5.14 18.72
C ASP A 286 10.60 -4.18 18.11
N LEU A 287 10.15 -3.19 17.33
CA LEU A 287 10.98 -2.12 16.78
C LEU A 287 11.47 -1.17 17.89
N GLY A 288 10.64 -0.88 18.89
CA GLY A 288 11.02 -0.07 20.05
C GLY A 288 12.15 -0.70 20.85
N VAL A 289 12.10 -2.03 21.07
CA VAL A 289 13.19 -2.78 21.71
C VAL A 289 14.44 -2.78 20.84
N ALA A 290 14.31 -3.03 19.53
CA ALA A 290 15.43 -3.05 18.60
C ALA A 290 16.12 -1.67 18.49
N GLY A 291 15.36 -0.58 18.59
CA GLY A 291 15.84 0.80 18.57
C GLY A 291 16.27 1.35 19.94
N HIS A 292 16.29 0.52 20.99
CA HIS A 292 16.60 0.94 22.37
C HIS A 292 15.69 2.07 22.93
N ILE A 293 14.46 2.16 22.42
CA ILE A 293 13.42 3.10 22.88
C ILE A 293 12.60 2.46 23.99
N VAL A 294 12.30 1.16 23.86
CA VAL A 294 11.62 0.36 24.87
C VAL A 294 12.64 -0.55 25.54
N GLU A 295 12.74 -0.48 26.86
CA GLU A 295 13.63 -1.32 27.65
C GLU A 295 13.03 -2.70 27.86
N LYS A 296 13.84 -3.74 27.66
CA LYS A 296 13.45 -5.14 27.93
C LYS A 296 14.37 -5.77 28.96
N ALA A 297 13.86 -5.96 30.18
CA ALA A 297 14.56 -6.64 31.28
C ALA A 297 13.97 -8.03 31.50
N GLY A 298 14.59 -9.04 30.86
CA GLY A 298 14.05 -10.40 30.83
C GLY A 298 12.70 -10.45 30.12
N ALA A 299 11.63 -10.72 30.86
CA ALA A 299 10.26 -10.72 30.34
C ALA A 299 9.55 -9.35 30.48
N TRP A 300 10.10 -8.38 31.21
CA TRP A 300 9.46 -7.10 31.46
C TRP A 300 9.81 -6.07 30.38
N TYR A 301 8.79 -5.33 29.94
CA TYR A 301 8.91 -4.19 29.03
C TYR A 301 8.66 -2.89 29.80
N ALA A 302 9.50 -1.88 29.58
CA ALA A 302 9.39 -0.57 30.18
C ALA A 302 9.71 0.54 29.17
N PHE A 303 9.13 1.72 29.38
CA PHE A 303 9.39 2.92 28.59
C PHE A 303 9.55 4.12 29.51
N ASN A 304 10.62 4.89 29.34
CA ASN A 304 11.01 6.00 30.22
C ASN A 304 11.03 5.62 31.73
N GLY A 305 11.37 4.38 32.06
CA GLY A 305 11.36 3.87 33.44
C GLY A 305 10.00 3.39 33.97
N GLU A 306 8.90 3.63 33.25
CA GLU A 306 7.58 3.09 33.61
C GLU A 306 7.38 1.70 33.02
N LYS A 307 6.83 0.78 33.82
CA LYS A 307 6.59 -0.61 33.37
C LYS A 307 5.32 -0.66 32.51
N ILE A 308 5.49 -1.12 31.28
CA ILE A 308 4.39 -1.36 30.33
C ILE A 308 3.70 -2.70 30.65
N GLY A 309 4.49 -3.77 30.83
CA GLY A 309 3.93 -5.09 31.09
C GLY A 309 4.96 -6.22 31.13
N GLN A 310 4.53 -7.39 31.56
CA GLN A 310 5.33 -8.61 31.55
C GLN A 310 4.92 -9.51 30.39
N GLY A 311 5.83 -9.74 29.46
CA GLY A 311 5.60 -10.49 28.24
C GLY A 311 4.98 -9.62 27.14
N ARG A 312 5.25 -10.01 25.88
CA ARG A 312 4.89 -9.23 24.70
C ARG A 312 3.38 -9.02 24.55
N ASP A 313 2.57 -10.05 24.82
CA ASP A 313 1.11 -9.94 24.70
C ASP A 313 0.50 -8.97 25.72
N ASN A 314 0.92 -9.04 26.98
CA ASN A 314 0.42 -8.12 28.01
C ASN A 314 0.84 -6.68 27.72
N SER A 315 2.08 -6.47 27.26
CA SER A 315 2.55 -5.15 26.83
C SER A 315 1.76 -4.61 25.64
N ARG A 316 1.35 -5.48 24.70
CA ARG A 316 0.49 -5.09 23.57
C ARG A 316 -0.88 -4.65 24.05
N GLU A 317 -1.54 -5.42 24.91
CA GLU A 317 -2.86 -5.04 25.46
C GLU A 317 -2.77 -3.73 26.24
N PHE A 318 -1.70 -3.52 27.03
CA PHE A 318 -1.48 -2.25 27.71
C PHE A 318 -1.38 -1.06 26.73
N LEU A 319 -0.65 -1.19 25.63
CA LEU A 319 -0.58 -0.14 24.60
C LEU A 319 -1.91 0.07 23.88
N LYS A 320 -2.73 -0.99 23.74
CA LYS A 320 -4.08 -0.90 23.17
C LYS A 320 -5.02 -0.08 24.05
N GLU A 321 -4.87 -0.19 25.36
CA GLU A 321 -5.62 0.60 26.35
C GLU A 321 -5.08 2.04 26.50
N ASN A 322 -3.83 2.29 26.08
CA ASN A 322 -3.14 3.58 26.20
C ASN A 322 -2.66 4.11 24.83
N PRO A 323 -3.57 4.56 23.95
CA PRO A 323 -3.25 4.93 22.57
C PRO A 323 -2.31 6.14 22.44
N GLU A 324 -2.36 7.08 23.38
CA GLU A 324 -1.44 8.24 23.41
C GLU A 324 0.01 7.78 23.61
N LEU A 325 0.23 6.86 24.56
CA LEU A 325 1.55 6.27 24.81
C LEU A 325 2.01 5.42 23.62
N ALA A 326 1.11 4.63 23.02
CA ALA A 326 1.43 3.85 21.83
C ALA A 326 1.90 4.75 20.68
N MET A 327 1.25 5.90 20.48
CA MET A 327 1.64 6.89 19.48
C MET A 327 2.99 7.56 19.82
N GLU A 328 3.24 7.87 21.09
CA GLU A 328 4.54 8.43 21.52
C GLU A 328 5.68 7.45 21.20
N ILE A 329 5.53 6.17 21.55
CA ILE A 329 6.53 5.13 21.28
C ILE A 329 6.70 4.97 19.76
N GLU A 330 5.60 4.88 18.99
CA GLU A 330 5.69 4.76 17.54
C GLU A 330 6.39 5.96 16.90
N ASN A 331 6.12 7.19 17.35
CA ASN A 331 6.79 8.39 16.85
C ASN A 331 8.29 8.40 17.18
N LYS A 332 8.70 7.95 18.36
CA LYS A 332 10.13 7.78 18.67
C LYS A 332 10.80 6.72 17.79
N VAL A 333 10.10 5.62 17.51
CA VAL A 333 10.57 4.58 16.57
C VAL A 333 10.74 5.19 15.17
N ARG A 334 9.74 5.92 14.69
CA ARG A 334 9.77 6.62 13.39
C ARG A 334 10.93 7.62 13.30
N GLU A 335 11.14 8.41 14.34
CA GLU A 335 12.23 9.38 14.42
C GLU A 335 13.60 8.69 14.35
N SER A 336 13.79 7.60 15.11
CA SER A 336 15.06 6.85 15.11
C SER A 336 15.43 6.25 13.73
N LEU A 337 14.42 6.03 12.89
CA LEU A 337 14.57 5.47 11.54
C LEU A 337 14.51 6.53 10.44
N GLY A 338 14.34 7.81 10.80
CA GLY A 338 14.28 8.93 9.87
C GLY A 338 13.04 8.91 8.95
N ILE A 339 11.91 8.39 9.43
CA ILE A 339 10.64 8.36 8.68
C ILE A 339 9.61 9.34 9.26
N PRO A 340 8.63 9.82 8.47
CA PRO A 340 7.66 10.80 8.92
C PRO A 340 6.87 10.37 10.16
N LEU A 341 6.70 11.30 11.10
CA LEU A 341 5.91 11.14 12.31
C LEU A 341 4.42 11.04 12.00
N ILE A 342 3.70 10.32 12.86
CA ILE A 342 2.23 10.38 12.88
C ILE A 342 1.86 11.71 13.53
N GLN A 343 1.11 12.52 12.79
CA GLN A 343 0.44 13.67 13.37
C GLN A 343 -0.73 13.17 14.21
N GLU A 344 -0.93 13.74 15.40
CA GLU A 344 -2.17 13.56 16.14
C GLU A 344 -3.33 13.85 15.18
N ALA A 345 -4.27 12.92 15.07
CA ALA A 345 -5.57 13.27 14.54
C ALA A 345 -6.11 14.33 15.52
N VAL A 346 -5.95 15.61 15.17
CA VAL A 346 -6.65 16.70 15.83
C VAL A 346 -8.11 16.32 15.65
N GLY A 347 -8.66 15.70 16.69
CA GLY A 347 -10.04 15.30 16.73
C GLY A 347 -10.82 16.50 16.27
N ASN A 348 -11.70 16.26 15.30
CA ASN A 348 -12.72 17.18 14.89
C ASN A 348 -13.56 17.48 16.14
N LYS A 349 -13.06 18.35 17.04
CA LYS A 349 -13.85 18.99 18.07
C LYS A 349 -14.92 19.69 17.25
N PRO A 350 -16.21 19.35 17.41
CA PRO A 350 -17.23 20.05 16.68
C PRO A 350 -17.07 21.54 16.99
N GLU A 351 -16.85 22.33 15.94
CA GLU A 351 -16.69 23.79 15.92
C GLU A 351 -17.86 24.55 16.60
N LYS A 352 -18.82 23.83 17.17
CA LYS A 352 -19.95 24.29 17.97
C LYS A 352 -19.58 24.60 19.43
N ALA A 353 -18.53 24.01 19.99
CA ALA A 353 -18.15 24.29 21.40
C ALA A 353 -17.47 25.66 21.56
N GLU A 354 -16.62 26.07 20.62
CA GLU A 354 -15.93 27.37 20.67
C GLU A 354 -16.85 28.56 20.34
N LYS A 355 -17.90 28.33 19.53
CA LYS A 355 -18.92 29.35 19.26
C LYS A 355 -19.92 29.50 20.42
N ALA A 356 -20.22 28.43 21.15
CA ALA A 356 -21.06 28.52 22.36
C ALA A 356 -20.34 29.28 23.48
N GLU A 357 -19.04 29.04 23.69
CA GLU A 357 -18.29 29.74 24.74
C GLU A 357 -18.01 31.22 24.42
N LYS A 358 -17.89 31.58 23.13
CA LYS A 358 -17.82 32.98 22.68
C LYS A 358 -19.18 33.68 22.73
N ALA A 359 -20.29 32.98 22.45
CA ALA A 359 -21.63 33.56 22.57
C ALA A 359 -22.00 33.87 24.03
N ASP A 360 -21.69 32.97 24.96
CA ASP A 360 -21.95 33.18 26.40
C ASP A 360 -21.09 34.30 27.02
N LYS A 361 -19.86 34.49 26.54
CA LYS A 361 -18.99 35.60 26.98
C LYS A 361 -19.45 36.95 26.42
N VAL A 362 -20.01 37.00 25.21
CA VAL A 362 -20.54 38.23 24.61
C VAL A 362 -21.89 38.63 25.25
N GLU A 363 -22.75 37.66 25.60
CA GLU A 363 -24.03 37.94 26.25
C GLU A 363 -23.87 38.38 27.73
N LYS A 364 -22.86 37.85 28.43
CA LYS A 364 -22.54 38.32 29.80
C LYS A 364 -21.87 39.70 29.80
N ALA A 365 -21.07 40.04 28.79
CA ALA A 365 -20.46 41.36 28.68
C ALA A 365 -21.48 42.47 28.34
N SER A 366 -22.52 42.17 27.55
CA SER A 366 -23.56 43.15 27.20
C SER A 366 -24.55 43.42 28.34
N LYS A 367 -24.81 42.45 29.22
CA LYS A 367 -25.67 42.63 30.41
C LYS A 367 -25.02 43.43 31.54
N VAL A 368 -23.69 43.48 31.61
CA VAL A 368 -22.95 44.26 32.63
C VAL A 368 -22.77 45.73 32.20
N ALA A 369 -22.89 46.04 30.90
CA ALA A 369 -22.80 47.42 30.39
C ALA A 369 -24.16 48.17 30.35
N ALA A 370 -25.26 47.49 30.66
CA ALA A 370 -26.63 48.03 30.61
C ALA A 370 -27.32 48.11 31.99
N ALA A 371 -26.58 47.88 33.07
CA ALA A 371 -26.96 48.14 34.46
C ALA A 371 -25.99 49.17 35.04
#